data_AF-A0A7C2VJG6-F1
#
_entry.id   AF-A0A7C2VJG6-F1
#
_cell.length_a   1.000
_cell.length_b   1.000
_cell.length_c   1.000
_cell.angle_alpha   90.00
_cell.angle_beta   90.00
_cell.angle_gamma   90.00
#
_symmetry.space_group_name_H-M   'P 1'
#
loop_
_entity.id
_entity.type
_entity.pdbx_description
1 polymer ?
#
loop_
_entity_poly.entity_id
_entity_poly.type
_entity_poly.pdbx_seq_one_letter_code
_entity_poly.pdbx_strand_id
1 'polypeptide(L)'
;MESLVAQPPPLRKDESGVVRIGKTRVRLETVINAFKAGASPEEILLKYPSLSLTDIYAVITYYLWHRDEVESYLQERQSIAQQVQKENEKRFNPEGVRSRLLSRRGG
;
A
#
# COMPACT_ATOMS: atom_id res chain seq x y z
N MET A 1 25.82 24.58 -19.20
CA MET A 1 25.74 23.68 -18.03
C MET A 1 24.31 23.23 -17.92
N GLU A 2 24.03 21.93 -17.97
CA GLU A 2 22.70 21.43 -17.67
C GLU A 2 22.42 21.63 -16.18
N SER A 3 21.26 22.19 -15.84
CA SER A 3 20.83 22.39 -14.46
C SER A 3 20.41 21.06 -13.83
N LEU A 4 20.88 20.77 -12.62
CA LEU A 4 20.41 19.63 -11.84
C LEU A 4 18.99 19.92 -11.33
N VAL A 5 18.00 19.12 -11.77
CA VAL A 5 16.59 19.26 -11.40
C VAL A 5 16.14 18.00 -10.65
N ALA A 6 15.41 18.19 -9.55
CA ALA A 6 14.83 17.09 -8.79
C ALA A 6 13.76 16.36 -9.61
N GLN A 7 13.79 15.03 -9.58
CA GLN A 7 12.76 14.20 -10.20
C GLN A 7 11.54 14.11 -9.29
N PRO A 8 10.30 14.14 -9.84
CA PRO A 8 9.11 13.89 -9.04
C PRO A 8 9.11 12.45 -8.51
N PRO A 9 8.46 12.19 -7.36
CA PRO A 9 8.36 10.83 -6.84
C PRO A 9 7.60 9.94 -7.83
N PRO A 10 7.94 8.64 -7.91
CA PRO A 10 7.34 7.71 -8.86
C PRO A 10 5.95 7.27 -8.37
N LEU A 11 5.02 8.20 -8.19
CA LEU A 11 3.67 7.94 -7.71
C LEU A 11 2.66 7.98 -8.85
N ARG A 12 1.80 6.96 -8.92
CA ARG A 12 0.73 6.86 -9.91
C ARG A 12 -0.56 6.43 -9.25
N LYS A 13 -1.63 7.20 -9.44
CA LYS A 13 -2.99 6.83 -9.05
C LYS A 13 -3.62 5.96 -10.14
N ASP A 14 -4.21 4.82 -9.78
CA ASP A 14 -5.00 4.00 -10.71
C ASP A 14 -6.46 4.44 -10.78
N GLU A 15 -7.25 3.84 -11.68
CA GLU A 15 -8.67 4.15 -11.91
C GLU A 15 -9.53 3.96 -10.65
N SER A 16 -9.09 3.09 -9.73
CA SER A 16 -9.75 2.85 -8.44
C SER A 16 -9.29 3.81 -7.34
N GLY A 17 -8.50 4.83 -7.71
CA GLY A 17 -7.98 5.83 -6.81
C GLY A 17 -6.83 5.36 -5.92
N VAL A 18 -6.25 4.18 -6.17
CA VAL A 18 -5.14 3.64 -5.39
C VAL A 18 -3.82 4.21 -5.90
N VAL A 19 -3.03 4.80 -5.00
CA VAL A 19 -1.68 5.26 -5.33
C VAL A 19 -0.70 4.09 -5.27
N ARG A 20 0.05 3.91 -6.36
CA ARG A 20 1.06 2.87 -6.58
C ARG A 20 2.42 3.48 -6.89
N ILE A 21 3.46 2.69 -6.68
CA ILE A 21 4.85 3.12 -6.82
C ILE A 21 5.43 2.59 -8.14
N GLY A 22 5.94 3.51 -8.96
CA GLY A 22 6.55 3.28 -10.26
C GLY A 22 5.62 2.52 -11.21
N LYS A 23 6.18 1.48 -11.83
CA LYS A 23 5.45 0.54 -12.69
C LYS A 23 4.91 -0.68 -11.91
N THR A 24 5.09 -0.70 -10.59
CA THR A 24 4.75 -1.87 -9.77
C THR A 24 3.28 -1.88 -9.34
N ARG A 25 2.85 -3.00 -8.78
CA ARG A 25 1.56 -3.12 -8.09
C ARG A 25 1.66 -2.79 -6.59
N VAL A 26 2.83 -2.41 -6.09
CA VAL A 26 3.00 -2.06 -4.68
C VAL A 26 2.32 -0.72 -4.42
N ARG A 27 1.50 -0.66 -3.36
CA ARG A 27 0.74 0.54 -2.98
C ARG A 27 1.64 1.47 -2.16
N LEU A 28 1.33 2.76 -2.20
CA LEU A 28 1.98 3.76 -1.35
C LEU A 28 1.90 3.38 0.15
N GLU A 29 0.71 2.97 0.60
CA GLU A 29 0.43 2.49 1.97
C GLU A 29 1.46 1.48 2.48
N THR A 30 1.91 0.57 1.60
CA THR A 30 2.83 -0.50 1.96
C THR A 30 4.20 0.04 2.39
N VAL A 31 4.77 0.96 1.62
CA VAL A 31 6.08 1.55 1.92
C VAL A 31 5.99 2.49 3.12
N ILE A 32 4.95 3.34 3.18
CA ILE A 32 4.80 4.30 4.27
C ILE A 32 4.56 3.60 5.61
N ASN A 33 3.74 2.54 5.65
CA ASN A 33 3.51 1.79 6.87
C ASN A 33 4.78 1.06 7.35
N ALA A 34 5.58 0.50 6.43
CA ALA A 34 6.83 -0.14 6.79
C ALA A 34 7.84 0.87 7.35
N PHE A 35 7.97 2.04 6.72
CA PHE A 35 8.82 3.12 7.20
C PHE A 35 8.37 3.63 8.58
N LYS A 36 7.06 3.85 8.78
CA LYS A 36 6.49 4.23 10.09
C LYS A 36 6.72 3.18 11.18
N ALA A 37 6.84 1.90 10.79
CA ALA A 37 7.19 0.81 11.69
C ALA A 37 8.69 0.70 11.99
N GLY A 38 9.50 1.65 11.48
CA GLY A 38 10.95 1.73 11.73
C GLY A 38 11.82 0.96 10.73
N ALA A 39 11.23 0.40 9.66
CA ALA A 39 12.01 -0.30 8.64
C ALA A 39 12.85 0.69 7.82
N SER A 40 14.10 0.35 7.56
CA SER A 40 14.96 1.11 6.64
C SER A 40 14.51 0.94 5.18
N PRO A 41 14.86 1.86 4.27
CA PRO A 41 14.60 1.69 2.83
C PRO A 41 15.13 0.37 2.25
N GLU A 42 16.29 -0.10 2.71
CA GLU A 42 16.90 -1.36 2.32
C GLU A 42 16.09 -2.56 2.85
N GLU A 43 15.62 -2.51 4.10
CA GLU A 43 14.74 -3.55 4.65
C GLU A 43 13.39 -3.60 3.93
N ILE A 44 12.86 -2.44 3.51
CA ILE A 44 11.66 -2.35 2.68
C ILE A 44 11.92 -3.00 1.32
N LEU A 45 13.07 -2.74 0.70
CA LEU A 45 13.45 -3.37 -0.56
C LEU A 45 13.51 -4.90 -0.44
N LEU A 46 14.10 -5.43 0.64
CA LEU A 46 14.15 -6.87 0.90
C LEU A 46 12.74 -7.49 0.98
N LYS A 47 11.78 -6.78 1.56
CA LYS A 47 10.37 -7.23 1.65
C LYS A 47 9.62 -7.10 0.32
N TYR A 48 9.99 -6.12 -0.51
CA TYR A 48 9.29 -5.78 -1.76
C TYR A 48 10.28 -5.65 -2.93
N PRO A 49 10.91 -6.75 -3.38
CA PRO A 49 12.00 -6.72 -4.37
C PRO A 49 11.58 -6.27 -5.77
N SER A 50 10.27 -6.10 -6.02
CA SER A 50 9.76 -5.49 -7.26
C SER A 50 9.97 -3.97 -7.33
N LEU A 51 10.24 -3.31 -6.20
CA LEU A 51 10.58 -1.89 -6.14
C LEU A 51 12.07 -1.67 -6.44
N SER A 52 12.44 -0.47 -6.88
CA SER A 52 13.83 -0.04 -6.85
C SER A 52 14.14 0.70 -5.55
N LEU A 53 15.40 0.64 -5.09
CA LEU A 53 15.83 1.36 -3.89
C LEU A 53 15.61 2.87 -4.04
N THR A 54 15.91 3.42 -5.20
CA THR A 54 15.72 4.84 -5.53
C THR A 54 14.25 5.26 -5.42
N ASP A 55 13.32 4.42 -5.90
CA ASP A 55 11.88 4.72 -5.78
C ASP A 55 11.44 4.74 -4.31
N ILE A 56 11.95 3.82 -3.48
CA ILE A 56 11.64 3.78 -2.05
C ILE A 56 12.11 5.07 -1.37
N TYR A 57 13.36 5.49 -1.61
CA TYR A 57 13.89 6.75 -1.10
C TYR A 57 13.05 7.94 -1.56
N ALA A 58 12.75 8.05 -2.87
CA ALA A 58 11.95 9.15 -3.41
C ALA A 58 10.55 9.23 -2.79
N VAL A 59 9.90 8.09 -2.57
CA VAL A 59 8.58 8.00 -1.92
C VAL A 59 8.66 8.42 -0.45
N ILE A 60 9.68 7.98 0.29
CA ILE A 60 9.87 8.37 1.70
C ILE A 60 10.14 9.87 1.79
N THR A 61 11.00 10.42 0.94
CA THR A 61 11.26 11.86 0.89
C THR A 61 10.00 12.66 0.59
N TYR A 62 9.21 12.23 -0.39
CA TYR A 62 7.94 12.87 -0.70
C TYR A 62 6.97 12.83 0.49
N TYR A 63 6.85 11.68 1.17
CA TYR A 63 6.03 11.57 2.38
C TYR A 63 6.51 12.51 3.50
N LEU A 64 7.81 12.66 3.69
CA LEU A 64 8.35 13.58 4.70
C LEU A 64 8.05 15.05 4.37
N TRP A 65 8.03 15.44 3.10
CA TRP A 65 7.64 16.78 2.67
C TRP A 65 6.12 17.03 2.68
N HIS A 66 5.32 15.98 2.42
CA HIS A 66 3.87 16.07 2.23
C HIS A 66 3.09 15.23 3.25
N ARG A 67 3.55 15.22 4.51
CA ARG A 67 3.07 14.27 5.51
C ARG A 67 1.55 14.33 5.73
N ASP A 68 0.99 15.52 5.88
CA ASP A 68 -0.44 15.70 6.16
C ASP A 68 -1.33 15.25 4.99
N GLU A 69 -0.91 15.55 3.76
CA GLU A 69 -1.61 15.13 2.53
C GLU A 69 -1.61 13.60 2.42
N VAL A 70 -0.45 12.97 2.61
CA VAL A 70 -0.31 11.51 2.51
C VAL A 70 -1.06 10.81 3.64
N GLU A 71 -0.99 11.29 4.89
CA GLU A 71 -1.74 10.71 6.01
C GLU A 71 -3.26 10.83 5.78
N SER A 72 -3.74 11.95 5.25
CA SER A 72 -5.16 12.13 4.90
C SER A 72 -5.61 11.10 3.85
N TYR A 73 -4.80 10.90 2.81
CA TYR A 73 -5.03 9.84 1.83
C TYR A 73 -5.06 8.44 2.48
N LEU A 74 -4.09 8.12 3.34
CA LEU A 74 -4.03 6.79 4.00
C LEU A 74 -5.25 6.54 4.88
N GLN A 75 -5.74 7.56 5.59
CA GLN A 75 -6.94 7.47 6.43
C GLN A 75 -8.20 7.22 5.60
N GLU A 76 -8.41 7.97 4.52
CA GLU A 76 -9.54 7.78 3.61
C GLU A 76 -9.57 6.34 3.06
N ARG A 77 -8.41 5.84 2.63
CA ARG A 77 -8.25 4.46 2.13
C ARG A 77 -8.59 3.42 3.18
N GLN A 78 -8.17 3.64 4.43
CA GLN A 78 -8.49 2.74 5.53
C GLN A 78 -9.99 2.71 5.81
N SER A 79 -10.66 3.87 5.82
CA SER A 79 -12.11 3.95 6.00
C SER A 79 -12.89 3.22 4.89
N ILE A 80 -12.50 3.41 3.63
CA ILE A 80 -13.10 2.69 2.49
C ILE A 80 -12.93 1.18 2.64
N ALA A 81 -11.72 0.71 2.98
CA ALA A 81 -11.46 -0.71 3.17
C ALA A 81 -12.31 -1.31 4.30
N GLN A 82 -12.46 -0.60 5.42
CA GLN A 82 -13.30 -1.02 6.54
C GLN A 82 -14.79 -1.07 6.17
N GLN A 83 -15.27 -0.10 5.39
CA GLN A 83 -16.67 -0.07 4.94
C GLN A 83 -16.97 -1.25 4.02
N VAL A 84 -16.11 -1.50 3.03
CA VAL A 84 -16.25 -2.65 2.12
C VAL A 84 -16.19 -3.98 2.89
N GLN A 85 -15.30 -4.10 3.88
CA GLN A 85 -15.22 -5.29 4.74
C GLN A 85 -16.54 -5.53 5.49
N LYS A 86 -17.09 -4.50 6.15
CA LYS A 86 -18.37 -4.59 6.87
C LYS A 86 -19.54 -4.95 5.96
N GLU A 87 -19.59 -4.38 4.75
CA GLU A 87 -20.63 -4.69 3.78
C GLU A 87 -20.54 -6.14 3.29
N ASN A 88 -19.33 -6.63 3.04
CA ASN A 88 -19.11 -8.01 2.64
C ASN A 88 -19.47 -9.00 3.75
N GLU A 89 -19.10 -8.72 5.00
CA GLU A 89 -19.47 -9.57 6.15
C GLU A 89 -20.99 -9.64 6.38
N LYS A 90 -21.70 -8.52 6.15
CA LYS A 90 -23.18 -8.51 6.19
C LYS A 90 -23.80 -9.32 5.04
N ARG A 91 -23.22 -9.23 3.83
CA ARG A 91 -23.75 -9.92 2.63
C ARG A 91 -23.40 -11.40 2.62
N PHE A 92 -22.23 -11.77 3.14
CA PHE A 92 -21.71 -13.12 3.16
C PHE A 92 -21.44 -13.51 4.62
N ASN A 93 -22.43 -14.11 5.28
CA ASN A 93 -22.25 -14.64 6.63
C ASN A 93 -21.08 -15.66 6.63
N PRO A 94 -19.97 -15.40 7.34
CA PRO A 94 -18.84 -16.33 7.40
C PRO A 94 -19.12 -17.57 8.25
N GLU A 95 -20.26 -17.62 8.96
CA GLU A 95 -20.66 -18.80 9.73
C GLU A 95 -20.75 -20.05 8.84
N GLY A 96 -20.13 -21.13 9.31
CA GLY A 96 -20.08 -22.39 8.59
C GLY A 96 -19.16 -22.41 7.37
N VAL A 97 -18.48 -21.31 6.99
CA VAL A 97 -17.44 -21.34 5.94
C VAL A 97 -16.29 -22.26 6.34
N ARG A 98 -15.80 -22.13 7.58
CA ARG A 98 -14.74 -23.00 8.12
C ARG A 98 -15.18 -24.48 8.13
N SER A 99 -16.39 -24.76 8.60
CA SER A 99 -16.94 -26.12 8.62
C SER A 99 -17.06 -26.70 7.21
N ARG A 100 -17.58 -25.93 6.24
CA ARG A 100 -17.65 -26.33 4.82
C ARG A 100 -16.28 -26.61 4.20
N LEU A 101 -15.28 -25.79 4.51
CA LEU A 101 -13.91 -25.97 3.99
C LEU A 101 -13.23 -27.20 4.59
N LEU A 102 -13.46 -27.50 5.87
CA LEU A 102 -12.92 -28.70 6.53
C LEU A 102 -13.56 -29.98 5.97
N SER A 103 -14.87 -29.99 5.71
CA SER A 103 -15.56 -31.13 5.09
C SER A 103 -15.07 -31.44 3.67
N ARG A 104 -14.56 -30.45 2.93
CA ARG A 104 -14.02 -30.63 1.57
C ARG A 104 -12.60 -31.17 1.52
N ARG A 105 -11.87 -31.13 2.64
CA ARG A 105 -10.44 -31.50 2.70
C ARG A 105 -10.21 -32.91 3.24
N GLY A 106 -11.29 -33.61 3.61
CA GLY A 106 -11.28 -34.99 4.14
C GLY A 106 -12.09 -35.97 3.31
N GLY A 107 -12.32 -35.70 2.02
CA GLY A 107 -12.96 -36.59 1.06
C GLY A 107 -12.05 -36.87 -0.13
#